data_AF-A0A9E5VHG1-F1
#
_entry.id   AF-A0A9E5VHG1-F1
#
_cell.length_a   1.000
_cell.length_b   1.000
_cell.length_c   1.000
_cell.angle_alpha   90.00
_cell.angle_beta   90.00
_cell.angle_gamma   90.00
#
_symmetry.space_group_name_H-M   'P 1'
#
loop_
_entity.id
_entity.type
_entity.pdbx_description
1 polymer ?
#
loop_
_entity_poly.entity_id
_entity_poly.type
_entity_poly.pdbx_seq_one_letter_code
_entity_poly.pdbx_strand_id
1 'polypeptide(L)'
;MYKKVTCLFISIILVIFSIASCREEDNAQTTSQTSLTTVTSEMVTESTQSTTSSNNSVPIFEGSGETLFLDDESGYISNVWYATYLKNPESAWLFDSDISDGLSVREPFETVDLLPGTVMFDVSSDLFPGRNLYVLPDNRCVFFEQSQTDEGEIELNGKSLDAFMGIMSDGYTYSVEKPQIVENYELMPDTPLDHSIQPQTITINVDWNGDGIADTISRVFSDPNNLSEQIINYLDGATGEVTDITDRFATDEQGDFQGVTNEVMLMQNSNTGRYVLVDTIDTCSADYSIFAYSYDPETIITYEEIFGSFAYVDGKMYCDSRSFIFGNQGAIRNPLIFDGESLDYDSGVTEYWWMSAQVAKEQGAELPTYFTYTVEEVAAEKLIDEESQPIGIPVGTAIFPQYYQWDDTTGESGYLYFLLADGSRCRIAFEWDEEKAKCSFGGVPQEELFYCMWGG
;
A
#
# COMPACT_ATOMS: atom_id res chain seq x y z
N MET A 1 -23.04 29.69 23.34
CA MET A 1 -22.23 28.65 22.66
C MET A 1 -22.74 28.32 21.27
N TYR A 2 -24.06 28.23 21.02
CA TYR A 2 -24.62 27.85 19.71
C TYR A 2 -24.35 28.81 18.52
N LYS A 3 -24.10 30.11 18.72
CA LYS A 3 -23.88 31.04 17.58
C LYS A 3 -22.50 31.00 16.92
N LYS A 4 -21.46 30.47 17.60
CA LYS A 4 -20.11 30.38 17.02
C LYS A 4 -19.92 29.12 16.15
N VAL A 5 -20.62 28.03 16.49
CA VAL A 5 -20.58 26.77 15.73
C VAL A 5 -21.33 26.89 14.41
N THR A 6 -22.44 27.64 14.36
CA THR A 6 -23.19 27.87 13.11
C THR A 6 -22.46 28.75 12.11
N CYS A 7 -21.67 29.73 12.55
CA CYS A 7 -20.83 30.53 11.64
C CYS A 7 -19.68 29.71 11.03
N LEU A 8 -19.09 28.78 11.78
CA LEU A 8 -18.00 27.94 11.28
C LEU A 8 -18.49 26.99 10.18
N PHE A 9 -19.66 26.38 10.35
CA PHE A 9 -20.26 25.47 9.36
C PHE A 9 -20.66 26.19 8.06
N ILE A 10 -21.20 27.41 8.14
CA ILE A 10 -21.56 28.19 6.95
C ILE A 10 -20.31 28.63 6.17
N SER A 11 -19.20 28.93 6.87
CA SER A 11 -17.93 29.30 6.23
C SER A 11 -17.27 28.11 5.52
N ILE A 12 -17.34 26.90 6.08
CA ILE A 12 -16.79 25.68 5.45
C ILE A 12 -17.58 25.31 4.19
N ILE A 13 -18.92 25.40 4.23
CA ILE A 13 -19.78 25.13 3.07
C ILE A 13 -19.52 26.14 1.93
N LEU A 14 -19.24 27.41 2.24
CA LEU A 14 -18.93 28.42 1.24
C LEU A 14 -17.55 28.24 0.58
N VAL A 15 -16.55 27.69 1.30
CA VAL A 15 -15.24 27.36 0.73
C VAL A 15 -15.34 26.16 -0.22
N ILE A 16 -16.13 25.15 0.11
CA ILE A 16 -16.34 23.96 -0.73
C ILE A 16 -17.04 24.34 -2.07
N PHE A 17 -18.03 25.24 -2.04
CA PHE A 17 -18.68 25.72 -3.27
C PHE A 17 -17.78 26.62 -4.15
N SER A 18 -16.76 27.26 -3.56
CA SER A 18 -15.82 28.11 -4.28
C SER A 18 -14.77 27.30 -5.06
N ILE A 19 -14.45 26.09 -4.60
CA ILE A 19 -13.49 25.18 -5.25
C ILE A 19 -14.17 24.41 -6.39
N ALA A 20 -15.48 24.14 -6.29
CA ALA A 20 -16.25 23.46 -7.33
C ALA A 20 -16.60 24.34 -8.57
N SER A 21 -16.31 25.65 -8.56
CA SER A 21 -16.66 26.57 -9.66
C SER A 21 -15.48 27.02 -10.54
N CYS A 22 -14.29 26.41 -10.39
CA CYS A 22 -13.15 26.67 -11.27
C CYS A 22 -12.69 25.40 -11.99
N ARG A 23 -13.55 24.86 -12.87
CA ARG A 23 -13.14 23.91 -13.90
C ARG A 23 -13.96 24.17 -15.15
N GLU A 24 -13.47 25.11 -15.96
CA GLU A 24 -13.85 25.23 -17.36
C GLU A 24 -12.73 24.63 -18.23
N GLU A 25 -13.18 23.88 -19.22
CA GLU A 25 -12.42 23.14 -20.22
C GLU A 25 -11.59 24.07 -21.11
N ASP A 26 -10.42 23.59 -21.57
CA ASP A 26 -10.01 23.86 -22.94
C ASP A 26 -9.18 22.70 -23.50
N ASN A 27 -9.62 22.24 -24.67
CA ASN A 27 -9.23 21.01 -25.34
C ASN A 27 -8.41 21.33 -26.60
N ALA A 28 -7.36 20.55 -26.83
CA ALA A 28 -6.71 20.22 -28.12
C ALA A 28 -5.93 21.30 -28.92
N GLN A 29 -4.64 21.02 -29.20
CA GLN A 29 -4.23 20.46 -30.51
C GLN A 29 -2.73 20.11 -30.61
N THR A 30 -2.48 18.88 -31.06
CA THR A 30 -1.23 18.27 -31.52
C THR A 30 -0.77 18.85 -32.86
N THR A 31 0.54 19.00 -33.12
CA THR A 31 1.17 18.59 -34.40
C THR A 31 2.69 18.40 -34.27
N SER A 32 3.17 17.26 -34.77
CA SER A 32 4.56 16.81 -34.86
C SER A 32 5.43 17.60 -35.85
N GLN A 33 6.75 17.62 -35.65
CA GLN A 33 7.71 17.63 -36.77
C GLN A 33 9.05 16.95 -36.42
N THR A 34 9.41 16.02 -37.30
CA THR A 34 10.62 15.18 -37.33
C THR A 34 11.78 15.91 -38.03
N SER A 35 13.04 15.60 -37.69
CA SER A 35 14.17 15.62 -38.64
C SER A 35 15.34 14.75 -38.13
N LEU A 36 15.75 13.77 -38.96
CA LEU A 36 17.04 13.04 -38.92
C LEU A 36 18.19 13.99 -39.39
N THR A 37 19.51 13.78 -39.33
CA THR A 37 20.48 12.65 -39.17
C THR A 37 21.83 13.31 -38.81
N THR A 38 22.87 12.67 -38.27
CA THR A 38 24.01 12.11 -39.03
C THR A 38 25.05 11.49 -38.07
N VAL A 39 25.60 10.35 -38.48
CA VAL A 39 26.63 9.51 -37.85
C VAL A 39 28.04 10.07 -38.08
N THR A 40 28.92 9.98 -37.08
CA THR A 40 30.32 9.61 -37.33
C THR A 40 30.91 8.87 -36.12
N SER A 41 31.49 7.69 -36.35
CA SER A 41 32.28 6.94 -35.35
C SER A 41 33.75 7.32 -35.44
N GLU A 42 34.49 7.19 -34.33
CA GLU A 42 35.87 6.71 -34.41
C GLU A 42 36.33 5.97 -33.16
N MET A 43 37.36 5.13 -33.36
CA MET A 43 37.83 3.99 -32.59
C MET A 43 38.42 4.28 -31.19
N VAL A 44 38.13 3.35 -30.28
CA VAL A 44 39.01 2.62 -29.33
C VAL A 44 40.36 3.27 -28.97
N THR A 45 40.59 3.49 -27.67
CA THR A 45 41.86 3.11 -27.02
C THR A 45 41.61 2.78 -25.54
N GLU A 46 41.87 1.53 -25.15
CA GLU A 46 42.04 1.15 -23.74
C GLU A 46 43.28 1.84 -23.18
N SER A 47 43.10 2.58 -22.08
CA SER A 47 44.20 3.09 -21.26
C SER A 47 43.88 2.73 -19.81
N THR A 48 44.58 1.72 -19.31
CA THR A 48 44.63 1.36 -17.90
C THR A 48 45.23 2.53 -17.12
N GLN A 49 44.39 3.30 -16.42
CA GLN A 49 44.85 4.23 -15.40
C GLN A 49 44.25 3.83 -14.05
N SER A 50 45.15 3.41 -13.17
CA SER A 50 44.95 3.28 -11.73
C SER A 50 44.43 4.60 -11.17
N THR A 51 43.15 4.66 -10.79
CA THR A 51 42.61 5.78 -10.01
C THR A 51 42.98 5.59 -8.54
N THR A 52 43.98 6.36 -8.16
CA THR A 52 44.31 6.81 -6.81
C THR A 52 43.06 7.22 -6.02
N SER A 53 43.07 6.89 -4.73
CA SER A 53 42.17 7.37 -3.67
C SER A 53 41.62 8.78 -3.92
N SER A 54 40.29 8.92 -3.97
CA SER A 54 39.62 10.21 -3.98
C SER A 54 39.93 10.96 -2.68
N ASN A 55 40.46 12.18 -2.83
CA ASN A 55 40.52 13.16 -1.76
C ASN A 55 39.09 13.57 -1.40
N ASN A 56 38.71 13.43 -0.13
CA ASN A 56 37.61 14.19 0.46
C ASN A 56 37.99 15.67 0.45
N SER A 57 37.75 16.37 -0.65
CA SER A 57 37.79 17.84 -0.66
C SER A 57 36.57 18.35 0.07
N VAL A 58 36.78 19.10 1.15
CA VAL A 58 35.75 19.85 1.88
C VAL A 58 34.98 20.71 0.87
N PRO A 59 33.64 20.66 0.84
CA PRO A 59 32.86 21.51 -0.06
C PRO A 59 33.07 22.98 0.28
N ILE A 60 33.35 23.80 -0.72
CA ILE A 60 33.42 25.26 -0.58
C ILE A 60 32.12 25.81 -1.18
N PHE A 61 31.11 26.03 -0.34
CA PHE A 61 29.92 26.76 -0.75
C PHE A 61 30.16 28.27 -0.56
N GLU A 62 30.24 29.02 -1.67
CA GLU A 62 30.33 30.49 -1.68
C GLU A 62 28.97 31.15 -2.04
N GLY A 63 27.85 30.57 -1.64
CA GLY A 63 26.53 31.16 -1.85
C GLY A 63 26.21 32.27 -0.85
N SER A 64 25.69 33.40 -1.34
CA SER A 64 25.32 34.54 -0.52
C SER A 64 24.05 34.29 0.29
N GLY A 65 24.18 34.11 1.61
CA GLY A 65 23.34 34.69 2.67
C GLY A 65 21.80 34.64 2.61
N GLU A 66 21.17 33.86 1.75
CA GLU A 66 19.71 33.68 1.77
C GLU A 66 19.33 32.65 2.84
N THR A 67 18.48 33.08 3.78
CA THR A 67 17.90 32.24 4.83
C THR A 67 16.56 31.72 4.33
N LEU A 68 16.42 30.40 4.14
CA LEU A 68 15.15 29.78 3.76
C LEU A 68 14.36 29.43 5.01
N PHE A 69 13.18 30.00 5.18
CA PHE A 69 12.26 29.52 6.21
C PHE A 69 11.38 28.44 5.57
N LEU A 70 11.56 27.18 5.98
CA LEU A 70 10.54 26.16 5.76
C LEU A 70 9.46 26.44 6.81
N ASP A 71 8.23 26.67 6.36
CA ASP A 71 7.14 27.13 7.24
C ASP A 71 6.78 26.01 8.24
N ASP A 72 6.84 26.30 9.55
CA ASP A 72 6.46 25.39 10.64
C ASP A 72 5.00 24.89 10.50
N GLU A 73 4.14 25.65 9.81
CA GLU A 73 2.72 25.32 9.61
C GLU A 73 2.48 24.26 8.53
N SER A 74 3.43 24.01 7.63
CA SER A 74 3.42 22.82 6.78
C SER A 74 4.09 21.69 7.55
N GLY A 75 3.35 21.05 8.45
CA GLY A 75 3.79 19.81 9.08
C GLY A 75 4.20 18.81 8.00
N TYR A 76 5.49 18.74 7.71
CA TYR A 76 6.14 17.71 6.88
C TYR A 76 6.14 16.36 7.62
N ILE A 77 5.06 16.06 8.33
CA ILE A 77 4.62 14.72 8.66
C ILE A 77 4.06 14.13 7.34
N SER A 78 4.91 14.00 6.31
CA SER A 78 5.64 12.78 5.95
C SER A 78 4.73 11.57 5.80
N ASN A 79 3.77 11.73 4.88
CA ASN A 79 3.14 10.61 4.22
C ASN A 79 4.23 9.67 3.66
N VAL A 80 4.21 8.40 4.08
CA VAL A 80 5.23 7.40 3.72
C VAL A 80 5.32 7.18 2.21
N TRP A 81 4.26 7.48 1.45
CA TRP A 81 4.25 7.41 -0.02
C TRP A 81 5.26 8.37 -0.67
N TYR A 82 5.70 9.40 0.05
CA TYR A 82 6.74 10.33 -0.41
C TYR A 82 8.08 10.12 0.31
N ALA A 83 8.17 9.07 1.13
CA ALA A 83 9.40 8.71 1.82
C ALA A 83 10.30 7.86 0.91
N THR A 84 11.60 8.11 1.01
CA THR A 84 12.64 7.26 0.43
C THR A 84 13.50 6.70 1.57
N TYR A 85 14.29 5.67 1.28
CA TYR A 85 15.28 5.15 2.23
C TYR A 85 16.63 4.88 1.55
N LEU A 86 17.73 5.01 2.30
CA LEU A 86 19.07 4.68 1.82
C LEU A 86 19.25 3.16 1.63
N LYS A 87 19.65 2.72 0.44
CA LYS A 87 19.98 1.29 0.20
C LYS A 87 21.30 0.87 0.84
N ASN A 88 22.26 1.79 0.89
CA ASN A 88 23.63 1.55 1.34
C ASN A 88 24.02 2.60 2.38
N PRO A 89 25.05 2.35 3.21
CA PRO A 89 25.57 3.40 4.08
C PRO A 89 26.14 4.52 3.22
N GLU A 90 25.83 5.76 3.56
CA GLU A 90 26.26 6.95 2.82
C GLU A 90 26.67 8.05 3.79
N SER A 91 27.75 8.77 3.46
CA SER A 91 28.10 10.00 4.17
C SER A 91 27.34 11.16 3.54
N ALA A 92 26.66 11.95 4.35
CA ALA A 92 25.93 13.14 3.92
C ALA A 92 26.48 14.38 4.65
N TRP A 93 26.34 15.54 4.02
CA TRP A 93 26.62 16.81 4.66
C TRP A 93 25.36 17.35 5.32
N LEU A 94 25.46 17.75 6.58
CA LEU A 94 24.43 18.47 7.31
C LEU A 94 24.37 19.90 6.79
N PHE A 95 23.25 20.25 6.16
CA PHE A 95 23.00 21.60 5.67
C PHE A 95 22.43 22.51 6.76
N ASP A 96 21.52 21.97 7.57
CA ASP A 96 20.95 22.60 8.75
C ASP A 96 20.61 21.52 9.79
N SER A 97 20.97 21.76 11.04
CA SER A 97 20.62 20.88 12.16
C SER A 97 19.23 21.15 12.72
N ASP A 98 18.63 22.32 12.45
CA ASP A 98 17.29 22.68 12.91
C ASP A 98 16.56 23.58 11.89
N ILE A 99 15.53 23.03 11.24
CA ILE A 99 14.72 23.71 10.23
C ILE A 99 14.05 24.99 10.77
N SER A 100 13.77 25.06 12.08
CA SER A 100 12.99 26.15 12.68
C SER A 100 13.72 27.50 12.74
N ASP A 101 15.05 27.50 12.63
CA ASP A 101 15.87 28.72 12.58
C ASP A 101 16.03 29.28 11.15
N GLY A 102 15.54 28.53 10.15
CA GLY A 102 15.68 28.81 8.73
C GLY A 102 17.09 28.48 8.22
N LEU A 103 17.16 27.95 6.98
CA LEU A 103 18.39 27.47 6.34
C LEU A 103 19.39 28.62 6.15
N SER A 104 20.22 28.90 7.15
CA SER A 104 21.26 29.91 7.07
C SER A 104 22.61 29.22 7.08
N VAL A 105 23.32 29.27 5.95
CA VAL A 105 24.65 28.67 5.81
C VAL A 105 25.61 29.39 6.75
N ARG A 106 25.88 28.79 7.90
CA ARG A 106 26.90 29.25 8.84
C ARG A 106 27.80 28.06 9.16
N GLU A 107 29.07 28.21 8.82
CA GLU A 107 30.18 27.27 9.09
C GLU A 107 30.31 26.11 8.08
N PRO A 108 31.51 25.49 7.93
CA PRO A 108 31.67 24.33 7.05
C PRO A 108 30.71 23.21 7.46
N PHE A 109 30.03 22.61 6.48
CA PHE A 109 29.08 21.53 6.71
C PHE A 109 29.76 20.36 7.44
N GLU A 110 29.17 19.94 8.55
CA GLU A 110 29.55 18.70 9.23
C GLU A 110 29.08 17.50 8.41
N THR A 111 29.90 16.45 8.34
CA THR A 111 29.51 15.19 7.70
C THR A 111 28.90 14.25 8.73
N VAL A 112 27.79 13.61 8.37
CA VAL A 112 27.16 12.53 9.13
C VAL A 112 27.17 11.25 8.30
N ASP A 113 27.50 10.13 8.94
CA ASP A 113 27.35 8.81 8.34
C ASP A 113 25.93 8.31 8.60
N LEU A 114 25.20 8.04 7.51
CA LEU A 114 23.84 7.51 7.54
C LEU A 114 23.87 6.01 7.26
N LEU A 115 23.11 5.25 8.05
CA LEU A 115 23.03 3.80 7.93
C LEU A 115 22.06 3.39 6.80
N PRO A 116 22.19 2.16 6.25
CA PRO A 116 21.16 1.60 5.38
C PRO A 116 19.78 1.68 6.06
N GLY A 117 18.77 2.05 5.29
CA GLY A 117 17.41 2.19 5.75
C GLY A 117 17.10 3.53 6.39
N THR A 118 18.05 4.46 6.49
CA THR A 118 17.72 5.83 6.95
C THR A 118 16.66 6.42 6.02
N VAL A 119 15.50 6.78 6.57
CA VAL A 119 14.38 7.38 5.87
C VAL A 119 14.61 8.85 5.65
N MET A 120 14.17 9.33 4.49
CA MET A 120 14.45 10.67 4.00
C MET A 120 13.28 11.17 3.17
N PHE A 121 12.91 12.43 3.39
CA PHE A 121 11.86 13.11 2.64
C PHE A 121 12.49 14.12 1.70
N ASP A 122 12.11 14.05 0.43
CA ASP A 122 12.58 15.00 -0.57
C ASP A 122 11.97 16.38 -0.28
N VAL A 123 12.83 17.40 -0.19
CA VAL A 123 12.42 18.79 -0.15
C VAL A 123 12.31 19.28 -1.59
N SER A 124 11.37 18.71 -2.33
CA SER A 124 11.07 19.20 -3.67
C SER A 124 10.40 20.56 -3.53
N SER A 125 11.15 21.63 -3.71
CA SER A 125 10.59 22.97 -3.79
C SER A 125 10.90 23.58 -5.15
N ASP A 126 9.90 24.22 -5.75
CA ASP A 126 10.07 25.11 -6.92
C ASP A 126 11.10 26.23 -6.65
N LEU A 127 11.54 26.39 -5.40
CA LEU A 127 12.48 27.40 -4.93
C LEU A 127 13.93 27.10 -5.36
N PHE A 128 14.28 25.84 -5.67
CA PHE A 128 15.59 25.48 -6.21
C PHE A 128 15.53 24.35 -7.26
N PRO A 129 15.32 24.66 -8.54
CA PRO A 129 15.46 23.69 -9.62
C PRO A 129 16.87 23.07 -9.57
N GLY A 130 16.96 21.73 -9.45
CA GLY A 130 18.24 21.01 -9.45
C GLY A 130 18.95 20.87 -8.10
N ARG A 131 18.30 21.16 -6.97
CA ARG A 131 18.84 20.89 -5.61
C ARG A 131 17.98 19.86 -4.89
N ASN A 132 18.43 18.60 -4.85
CA ASN A 132 17.76 17.56 -4.09
C ASN A 132 18.30 17.57 -2.65
N LEU A 133 17.61 18.32 -1.78
CA LEU A 133 17.81 18.32 -0.33
C LEU A 133 16.86 17.31 0.29
N TYR A 134 17.29 16.68 1.39
CA TYR A 134 16.43 15.77 2.12
C TYR A 134 16.32 16.14 3.59
N VAL A 135 15.15 15.90 4.15
CA VAL A 135 14.89 16.00 5.58
C VAL A 135 14.86 14.61 6.18
N LEU A 136 15.61 14.42 7.25
CA LEU A 136 15.54 13.22 8.08
C LEU A 136 14.34 13.32 9.06
N PRO A 137 13.79 12.19 9.54
CA PRO A 137 12.71 12.18 10.54
C PRO A 137 13.03 12.92 11.86
N ASP A 138 14.30 13.15 12.17
CA ASP A 138 14.74 13.98 13.29
C ASP A 138 14.95 15.47 12.94
N ASN A 139 14.40 15.90 11.80
CA ASN A 139 14.41 17.25 11.24
C ASN A 139 15.77 17.77 10.76
N ARG A 140 16.82 16.95 10.72
CA ARG A 140 18.09 17.37 10.11
C ARG A 140 17.98 17.41 8.58
N CYS A 141 18.51 18.46 7.97
CA CYS A 141 18.60 18.59 6.52
C CYS A 141 19.95 18.09 6.00
N VAL A 142 19.94 17.25 4.97
CA VAL A 142 21.14 16.63 4.41
C VAL A 142 21.20 16.66 2.88
N PHE A 143 22.42 16.61 2.34
CA PHE A 143 22.70 16.35 0.92
C PHE A 143 23.94 15.46 0.76
N PHE A 144 24.06 14.77 -0.38
CA PHE A 144 25.06 13.70 -0.57
C PHE A 144 26.23 14.03 -1.47
N GLU A 145 26.06 14.96 -2.42
CA GLU A 145 27.07 15.37 -3.39
C GLU A 145 26.89 16.85 -3.69
N GLN A 146 27.93 17.50 -4.20
CA GLN A 146 27.83 18.86 -4.74
C GLN A 146 28.50 18.86 -6.11
N SER A 147 27.77 19.28 -7.15
CA SER A 147 28.31 19.57 -8.47
C SER A 147 28.16 21.04 -8.81
N GLN A 148 28.90 21.47 -9.83
CA GLN A 148 28.74 22.79 -10.41
C GLN A 148 28.41 22.62 -11.89
N THR A 149 27.33 23.24 -12.35
CA THR A 149 26.96 23.24 -13.78
C THR A 149 28.00 24.01 -14.59
N ASP A 150 28.00 23.83 -15.91
CA ASP A 150 28.86 24.59 -16.84
C ASP A 150 28.63 26.12 -16.75
N GLU A 151 27.49 26.54 -16.22
CA GLU A 151 27.09 27.94 -16.02
C GLU A 151 27.51 28.48 -14.64
N GLY A 152 28.11 27.64 -13.80
CA GLY A 152 28.60 28.01 -12.47
C GLY A 152 27.59 27.84 -11.34
N GLU A 153 26.40 27.30 -11.62
CA GLU A 153 25.37 27.04 -10.62
C GLU A 153 25.72 25.83 -9.77
N ILE A 154 25.43 25.90 -8.47
CA ILE A 154 25.68 24.80 -7.53
C ILE A 154 24.46 23.86 -7.52
N GLU A 155 24.70 22.61 -7.87
CA GLU A 155 23.76 21.49 -7.72
C GLU A 155 24.07 20.76 -6.41
N LEU A 156 23.04 20.60 -5.58
CA LEU A 156 23.12 19.84 -4.35
C LEU A 156 22.51 18.46 -4.64
N ASN A 157 23.37 17.45 -4.58
CA ASN A 157 23.20 16.03 -4.91
C ASN A 157 23.22 15.69 -6.41
N GLY A 158 24.36 15.20 -6.89
CA GLY A 158 24.59 14.73 -8.26
C GLY A 158 24.33 13.23 -8.50
N LYS A 159 23.90 12.48 -7.46
CA LYS A 159 23.55 11.06 -7.62
C LYS A 159 22.14 10.90 -8.18
N SER A 160 21.98 9.97 -9.12
CA SER A 160 20.66 9.51 -9.54
C SER A 160 19.97 8.81 -8.37
N LEU A 161 18.79 9.30 -7.97
CA LEU A 161 17.98 8.77 -6.85
C LEU A 161 17.90 7.24 -6.87
N ASP A 162 17.55 6.65 -8.01
CA ASP A 162 17.36 5.20 -8.16
C ASP A 162 18.62 4.38 -7.84
N ALA A 163 19.80 4.98 -7.98
CA ALA A 163 21.08 4.32 -7.78
C ALA A 163 21.41 4.04 -6.30
N PHE A 164 20.86 4.82 -5.36
CA PHE A 164 21.21 4.72 -3.94
C PHE A 164 20.02 4.85 -2.98
N MET A 165 18.87 5.33 -3.45
CA MET A 165 17.61 5.34 -2.70
C MET A 165 16.71 4.20 -3.14
N GLY A 166 15.99 3.62 -2.19
CA GLY A 166 14.79 2.83 -2.42
C GLY A 166 13.55 3.69 -2.17
N ILE A 167 12.47 3.36 -2.89
CA ILE A 167 11.16 3.99 -2.74
C ILE A 167 10.14 2.91 -2.39
N MET A 168 9.07 3.31 -1.72
CA MET A 168 7.92 2.43 -1.53
C MET A 168 7.22 2.23 -2.86
N SER A 169 6.72 1.03 -3.11
CA SER A 169 5.81 0.76 -4.23
C SER A 169 4.48 0.29 -3.68
N ASP A 170 3.40 0.83 -4.23
CA ASP A 170 2.01 0.43 -3.97
C ASP A 170 1.89 -1.07 -4.24
N GLY A 171 1.82 -1.87 -3.18
CA GLY A 171 1.97 -3.32 -3.22
C GLY A 171 0.66 -4.06 -2.99
N TYR A 172 -0.47 -3.52 -3.46
CA TYR A 172 -1.78 -4.14 -3.24
C TYR A 172 -2.11 -5.28 -4.22
N THR A 173 -1.32 -5.48 -5.27
CA THR A 173 -1.69 -6.42 -6.35
C THR A 173 -0.75 -7.61 -6.42
N TYR A 174 -1.28 -8.82 -6.22
CA TYR A 174 -0.58 -10.08 -6.49
C TYR A 174 -0.28 -10.28 -7.99
N SER A 175 -1.05 -9.63 -8.86
CA SER A 175 -0.86 -9.66 -10.30
C SER A 175 -0.20 -8.38 -10.80
N VAL A 176 0.94 -8.52 -11.47
CA VAL A 176 1.57 -7.44 -12.23
C VAL A 176 0.99 -7.32 -13.65
N GLU A 177 0.20 -8.30 -14.08
CA GLU A 177 -0.39 -8.34 -15.41
C GLU A 177 -1.76 -7.68 -15.40
N LYS A 178 -2.01 -6.82 -16.39
CA LYS A 178 -3.35 -6.28 -16.62
C LYS A 178 -4.26 -7.43 -17.05
N PRO A 179 -5.39 -7.64 -16.37
CA PRO A 179 -6.29 -8.74 -16.70
C PRO A 179 -6.83 -8.58 -18.12
N GLN A 180 -7.05 -9.72 -18.79
CA GLN A 180 -7.63 -9.78 -20.12
C GLN A 180 -9.16 -9.62 -20.01
N ILE A 181 -9.71 -8.66 -20.75
CA ILE A 181 -11.16 -8.51 -20.87
C ILE A 181 -11.73 -9.67 -21.70
N VAL A 182 -12.74 -10.36 -21.17
CA VAL A 182 -13.50 -11.40 -21.87
C VAL A 182 -14.98 -11.07 -21.87
N GLU A 183 -15.70 -11.45 -22.91
CA GLU A 183 -17.14 -11.14 -23.04
C GLU A 183 -17.97 -11.95 -22.04
N ASN A 184 -17.73 -13.26 -21.95
CA ASN A 184 -18.47 -14.17 -21.10
C ASN A 184 -17.53 -15.13 -20.38
N TYR A 185 -17.75 -15.33 -19.09
CA TYR A 185 -17.07 -16.31 -18.26
C TYR A 185 -18.09 -17.16 -17.50
N GLU A 186 -17.96 -18.48 -17.58
CA GLU A 186 -18.77 -19.41 -16.80
C GLU A 186 -17.98 -19.84 -15.56
N LEU A 187 -18.50 -19.54 -14.37
CA LEU A 187 -17.88 -19.93 -13.11
C LEU A 187 -18.24 -21.38 -12.79
N MET A 188 -17.24 -22.24 -12.73
CA MET A 188 -17.43 -23.67 -12.50
C MET A 188 -17.42 -23.99 -10.99
N PRO A 189 -18.10 -25.07 -10.56
CA PRO A 189 -18.03 -25.52 -9.17
C PRO A 189 -16.60 -25.80 -8.72
N ASP A 190 -16.32 -25.42 -7.47
CA ASP A 190 -15.04 -25.58 -6.78
C ASP A 190 -13.88 -24.88 -7.51
N THR A 191 -14.18 -23.80 -8.23
CA THR A 191 -13.19 -22.95 -8.91
C THR A 191 -13.41 -21.48 -8.60
N PRO A 192 -12.33 -20.71 -8.30
CA PRO A 192 -12.41 -19.25 -8.28
C PRO A 192 -12.46 -18.69 -9.70
N LEU A 193 -12.85 -17.42 -9.84
CA LEU A 193 -12.53 -16.67 -11.06
C LEU A 193 -11.01 -16.52 -11.20
N ASP A 194 -10.50 -16.74 -12.40
CA ASP A 194 -9.09 -16.48 -12.72
C ASP A 194 -8.80 -14.97 -12.65
N HIS A 195 -7.86 -14.59 -11.76
CA HIS A 195 -7.45 -13.19 -11.56
C HIS A 195 -6.85 -12.53 -12.81
N SER A 196 -6.39 -13.33 -13.79
CA SER A 196 -5.91 -12.82 -15.07
C SER A 196 -7.02 -12.41 -16.03
N ILE A 197 -8.29 -12.58 -15.66
CA ILE A 197 -9.46 -12.34 -16.50
C ILE A 197 -10.38 -11.28 -15.87
N GLN A 198 -10.92 -10.40 -16.72
CA GLN A 198 -11.92 -9.40 -16.36
C GLN A 198 -13.17 -9.59 -17.23
N PRO A 199 -14.18 -10.35 -16.77
CA PRO A 199 -15.34 -10.67 -17.57
C PRO A 199 -16.34 -9.50 -17.66
N GLN A 200 -16.94 -9.29 -18.82
CA GLN A 200 -18.12 -8.43 -18.97
C GLN A 200 -19.39 -9.13 -18.49
N THR A 201 -19.42 -10.47 -18.53
CA THR A 201 -20.50 -11.27 -17.96
C THR A 201 -19.96 -12.48 -17.21
N ILE A 202 -20.37 -12.65 -15.96
CA ILE A 202 -20.15 -13.87 -15.17
C ILE A 202 -21.45 -14.65 -15.15
N THR A 203 -21.41 -15.90 -15.62
CA THR A 203 -22.55 -16.82 -15.63
C THR A 203 -22.27 -17.97 -14.68
N ILE A 204 -23.25 -18.30 -13.84
CA ILE A 204 -23.16 -19.35 -12.84
C ILE A 204 -24.34 -20.28 -13.03
N ASN A 205 -24.08 -21.49 -13.53
CA ASN A 205 -25.10 -22.49 -13.88
C ASN A 205 -25.09 -23.65 -12.90
N VAL A 206 -26.04 -23.66 -11.96
CA VAL A 206 -26.18 -24.73 -10.96
C VAL A 206 -27.66 -24.93 -10.61
N ASP A 207 -27.98 -26.08 -10.02
CA ASP A 207 -29.29 -26.33 -9.43
C ASP A 207 -29.37 -25.62 -8.06
N TRP A 208 -29.82 -24.35 -8.06
CA TRP A 208 -29.82 -23.50 -6.87
C TRP A 208 -30.88 -23.98 -5.85
N ASN A 209 -32.04 -24.38 -6.36
CA ASN A 209 -33.20 -24.74 -5.53
C ASN A 209 -33.26 -26.26 -5.20
N GLY A 210 -32.44 -27.10 -5.84
CA GLY A 210 -32.36 -28.54 -5.62
C GLY A 210 -33.44 -29.36 -6.34
N ASP A 211 -34.06 -28.83 -7.39
CA ASP A 211 -35.13 -29.49 -8.16
C ASP A 211 -34.62 -30.42 -9.28
N GLY A 212 -33.31 -30.44 -9.50
CA GLY A 212 -32.62 -31.25 -10.51
C GLY A 212 -32.50 -30.58 -11.88
N ILE A 213 -32.92 -29.32 -12.02
CA ILE A 213 -32.78 -28.51 -13.23
C ILE A 213 -31.80 -27.37 -12.93
N ALA A 214 -30.88 -27.11 -13.85
CA ALA A 214 -29.91 -26.04 -13.68
C ALA A 214 -30.58 -24.68 -13.89
N ASP A 215 -30.44 -23.83 -12.89
CA ASP A 215 -30.76 -22.41 -12.88
C ASP A 215 -29.51 -21.59 -13.26
N THR A 216 -29.69 -20.32 -13.61
CA THR A 216 -28.59 -19.42 -13.96
C THR A 216 -28.63 -18.12 -13.17
N ILE A 217 -27.52 -17.77 -12.52
CA ILE A 217 -27.24 -16.38 -12.11
C ILE A 217 -26.30 -15.77 -13.14
N SER A 218 -26.65 -14.59 -13.67
CA SER A 218 -25.84 -13.84 -14.62
C SER A 218 -25.56 -12.44 -14.08
N ARG A 219 -24.28 -12.07 -13.94
CA ARG A 219 -23.82 -10.73 -13.57
C ARG A 219 -23.29 -10.06 -14.83
N VAL A 220 -23.93 -8.97 -15.24
CA VAL A 220 -23.57 -8.23 -16.45
C VAL A 220 -23.01 -6.88 -16.05
N PHE A 221 -21.74 -6.64 -16.37
CA PHE A 221 -21.07 -5.38 -16.11
C PHE A 221 -21.25 -4.43 -17.30
N SER A 222 -21.65 -3.19 -17.03
CA SER A 222 -21.88 -2.18 -18.08
C SER A 222 -20.57 -1.76 -18.75
N ASP A 223 -19.50 -1.67 -17.95
CA ASP A 223 -18.12 -1.51 -18.40
C ASP A 223 -17.28 -2.55 -17.66
N PRO A 224 -16.53 -3.43 -18.35
CA PRO A 224 -15.66 -4.39 -17.67
C PRO A 224 -14.67 -3.70 -16.71
N ASN A 225 -14.26 -2.45 -16.97
CA ASN A 225 -13.36 -1.69 -16.10
C ASN A 225 -14.04 -1.02 -14.90
N ASN A 226 -15.37 -1.02 -14.85
CA ASN A 226 -16.15 -0.49 -13.74
C ASN A 226 -17.08 -1.57 -13.19
N LEU A 227 -16.59 -2.32 -12.21
CA LEU A 227 -17.34 -3.41 -11.58
C LEU A 227 -18.52 -2.93 -10.72
N SER A 228 -18.56 -1.64 -10.34
CA SER A 228 -19.66 -1.07 -9.54
C SER A 228 -20.99 -1.02 -10.28
N GLU A 229 -20.98 -0.91 -11.61
CA GLU A 229 -22.18 -0.79 -12.43
C GLU A 229 -22.54 -2.13 -13.08
N GLN A 230 -23.38 -2.91 -12.38
CA GLN A 230 -23.80 -4.23 -12.82
C GLN A 230 -25.30 -4.48 -12.72
N ILE A 231 -25.78 -5.41 -13.55
CA ILE A 231 -27.14 -5.96 -13.48
C ILE A 231 -27.02 -7.46 -13.18
N ILE A 232 -27.71 -7.93 -12.15
CA ILE A 232 -27.71 -9.33 -11.74
C ILE A 232 -29.08 -9.94 -12.06
N ASN A 233 -29.10 -10.97 -12.91
CA ASN A 233 -30.32 -11.68 -13.31
C ASN A 233 -30.29 -13.12 -12.81
N TYR A 234 -31.45 -13.61 -12.38
CA TYR A 234 -31.73 -15.01 -12.11
C TYR A 234 -32.65 -15.58 -13.20
N LEU A 235 -32.27 -16.71 -13.80
CA LEU A 235 -33.10 -17.51 -14.69
C LEU A 235 -33.42 -18.84 -14.00
N ASP A 236 -34.70 -19.07 -13.74
CA ASP A 236 -35.21 -20.36 -13.30
C ASP A 236 -35.17 -21.35 -14.47
N GLY A 237 -34.42 -22.43 -14.33
CA GLY A 237 -34.25 -23.43 -15.38
C GLY A 237 -35.51 -24.24 -15.66
N ALA A 238 -36.36 -24.44 -14.65
CA ALA A 238 -37.59 -25.21 -14.74
C ALA A 238 -38.69 -24.44 -15.46
N THR A 239 -38.83 -23.14 -15.16
CA THR A 239 -39.90 -22.30 -15.71
C THR A 239 -39.46 -21.43 -16.89
N GLY A 240 -38.18 -21.12 -17.00
CA GLY A 240 -37.62 -20.16 -17.95
C GLY A 240 -37.86 -18.69 -17.56
N GLU A 241 -38.34 -18.41 -16.34
CA GLU A 241 -38.58 -17.06 -15.86
C GLU A 241 -37.25 -16.35 -15.56
N VAL A 242 -37.12 -15.11 -16.03
CA VAL A 242 -35.97 -14.24 -15.75
C VAL A 242 -36.39 -13.12 -14.81
N THR A 243 -35.66 -12.98 -13.71
CA THR A 243 -35.90 -11.97 -12.67
C THR A 243 -34.64 -11.14 -12.48
N ASP A 244 -34.78 -9.82 -12.49
CA ASP A 244 -33.72 -8.91 -12.03
C ASP A 244 -33.68 -8.97 -10.50
N ILE A 245 -32.51 -9.33 -9.96
CA ILE A 245 -32.26 -9.51 -8.54
C ILE A 245 -31.15 -8.59 -8.04
N THR A 246 -30.81 -7.55 -8.81
CA THR A 246 -29.73 -6.61 -8.48
C THR A 246 -29.96 -5.96 -7.11
N ASP A 247 -31.23 -5.65 -6.78
CA ASP A 247 -31.67 -5.05 -5.51
C ASP A 247 -31.49 -5.93 -4.28
N ARG A 248 -31.24 -7.23 -4.47
CA ARG A 248 -31.00 -8.18 -3.38
C ARG A 248 -29.55 -8.18 -2.91
N PHE A 249 -28.64 -7.57 -3.67
CA PHE A 249 -27.24 -7.38 -3.32
C PHE A 249 -27.07 -5.96 -2.75
N ALA A 250 -26.23 -5.82 -1.71
CA ALA A 250 -26.32 -4.73 -0.74
C ALA A 250 -26.40 -3.32 -1.37
N THR A 251 -27.36 -2.55 -0.86
CA THR A 251 -27.46 -1.10 -1.07
C THR A 251 -26.87 -0.41 0.15
N ASP A 252 -26.03 0.60 -0.05
CA ASP A 252 -25.58 1.43 1.06
C ASP A 252 -26.74 2.27 1.65
N GLU A 253 -26.49 3.00 2.74
CA GLU A 253 -27.50 3.87 3.36
C GLU A 253 -27.97 5.03 2.45
N GLN A 254 -27.25 5.32 1.37
CA GLN A 254 -27.61 6.32 0.36
C GLN A 254 -28.42 5.71 -0.80
N GLY A 255 -28.54 4.38 -0.86
CA GLY A 255 -29.22 3.66 -1.93
C GLY A 255 -28.35 3.45 -3.17
N ASP A 256 -27.04 3.69 -3.06
CA ASP A 256 -26.07 3.36 -4.10
C ASP A 256 -25.71 1.87 -3.99
N PHE A 257 -25.61 1.20 -5.15
CA PHE A 257 -25.26 -0.21 -5.21
C PHE A 257 -23.79 -0.38 -4.87
N GLN A 258 -23.52 -1.18 -3.84
CA GLN A 258 -22.17 -1.67 -3.60
C GLN A 258 -21.91 -2.81 -4.59
N GLY A 259 -20.98 -2.59 -5.52
CA GLY A 259 -20.67 -3.55 -6.57
C GLY A 259 -20.02 -4.80 -6.00
N VAL A 260 -20.49 -5.97 -6.43
CA VAL A 260 -19.72 -7.21 -6.23
C VAL A 260 -18.50 -7.16 -7.14
N THR A 261 -17.37 -7.64 -6.66
CA THR A 261 -16.14 -7.63 -7.44
C THR A 261 -16.05 -8.88 -8.32
N ASN A 262 -14.91 -9.05 -8.98
CA ASN A 262 -14.56 -10.24 -9.72
C ASN A 262 -13.85 -11.29 -8.83
N GLU A 263 -13.72 -11.04 -7.53
CA GLU A 263 -13.18 -12.00 -6.55
C GLU A 263 -14.27 -12.92 -6.05
N VAL A 264 -14.61 -13.92 -6.87
CA VAL A 264 -15.72 -14.84 -6.58
C VAL A 264 -15.28 -16.30 -6.75
N MET A 265 -15.81 -17.16 -5.90
CA MET A 265 -15.67 -18.62 -5.99
C MET A 265 -17.02 -19.30 -5.77
N LEU A 266 -17.33 -20.25 -6.66
CA LEU A 266 -18.45 -21.17 -6.47
C LEU A 266 -17.96 -22.41 -5.75
N MET A 267 -18.64 -22.81 -4.67
CA MET A 267 -18.32 -23.99 -3.89
C MET A 267 -19.54 -24.88 -3.71
N GLN A 268 -19.34 -26.19 -3.65
CA GLN A 268 -20.38 -27.09 -3.18
C GLN A 268 -20.20 -27.37 -1.69
N ASN A 269 -21.21 -27.07 -0.88
CA ASN A 269 -21.26 -27.47 0.51
C ASN A 269 -21.30 -29.00 0.59
N SER A 270 -20.21 -29.61 1.07
CA SER A 270 -20.06 -31.06 1.16
C SER A 270 -21.07 -31.75 2.08
N ASN A 271 -21.63 -31.03 3.06
CA ASN A 271 -22.60 -31.56 4.03
C ASN A 271 -24.03 -31.57 3.46
N THR A 272 -24.41 -30.54 2.71
CA THR A 272 -25.79 -30.37 2.21
C THR A 272 -25.95 -30.65 0.72
N GLY A 273 -24.85 -30.65 -0.04
CA GLY A 273 -24.83 -30.73 -1.51
C GLY A 273 -25.25 -29.43 -2.21
N ARG A 274 -25.61 -28.38 -1.46
CA ARG A 274 -26.01 -27.07 -2.01
C ARG A 274 -24.80 -26.27 -2.48
N TYR A 275 -25.01 -25.40 -3.45
CA TYR A 275 -23.97 -24.49 -3.93
C TYR A 275 -23.98 -23.17 -3.16
N VAL A 276 -22.79 -22.67 -2.87
CA VAL A 276 -22.53 -21.41 -2.16
C VAL A 276 -21.55 -20.59 -2.98
N LEU A 277 -21.79 -19.28 -3.07
CA LEU A 277 -20.84 -18.32 -3.61
C LEU A 277 -20.13 -17.66 -2.44
N VAL A 278 -18.80 -17.64 -2.49
CA VAL A 278 -17.96 -16.76 -1.68
C VAL A 278 -17.54 -15.61 -2.59
N ASP A 279 -17.84 -14.39 -2.20
CA ASP A 279 -17.78 -13.23 -3.07
C ASP A 279 -17.30 -12.00 -2.30
N THR A 280 -16.77 -11.00 -2.99
CA THR A 280 -16.35 -9.73 -2.37
C THR A 280 -17.27 -8.61 -2.81
N ILE A 281 -17.65 -7.74 -1.88
CA ILE A 281 -18.38 -6.49 -2.15
C ILE A 281 -17.51 -5.29 -1.77
N ASP A 282 -17.51 -4.26 -2.63
CA ASP A 282 -16.86 -2.97 -2.33
C ASP A 282 -17.82 -2.09 -1.52
N THR A 283 -17.51 -1.91 -0.24
CA THR A 283 -18.35 -1.16 0.70
C THR A 283 -18.05 0.33 0.76
N CYS A 284 -16.81 0.76 0.41
CA CYS A 284 -16.41 2.17 0.44
C CYS A 284 -15.08 2.45 -0.28
N SER A 285 -14.92 1.97 -1.52
CA SER A 285 -13.71 2.05 -2.38
C SER A 285 -12.48 1.30 -1.87
N ALA A 286 -12.13 1.46 -0.59
CA ALA A 286 -10.97 0.85 0.05
C ALA A 286 -11.37 -0.11 1.18
N ASP A 287 -12.67 -0.28 1.41
CA ASP A 287 -13.25 -1.17 2.41
C ASP A 287 -14.02 -2.25 1.66
N TYR A 288 -13.60 -3.50 1.82
CA TYR A 288 -14.22 -4.65 1.20
C TYR A 288 -14.83 -5.54 2.28
N SER A 289 -15.89 -6.25 1.91
CA SER A 289 -16.44 -7.33 2.71
C SER A 289 -16.53 -8.60 1.86
N ILE A 290 -16.12 -9.72 2.43
CA ILE A 290 -16.39 -11.05 1.89
C ILE A 290 -17.77 -11.45 2.36
N PHE A 291 -18.60 -11.90 1.44
CA PHE A 291 -19.90 -12.45 1.75
C PHE A 291 -20.08 -13.85 1.15
N ALA A 292 -20.53 -14.79 2.00
CA ALA A 292 -20.85 -16.16 1.58
C ALA A 292 -22.37 -16.33 1.49
N TYR A 293 -22.87 -16.79 0.34
CA TYR A 293 -24.31 -16.91 0.14
C TYR A 293 -24.79 -18.06 -0.75
N SER A 294 -25.99 -18.54 -0.45
CA SER A 294 -26.78 -19.45 -1.29
C SER A 294 -28.07 -18.75 -1.70
N TYR A 295 -28.53 -19.01 -2.92
CA TYR A 295 -29.71 -18.35 -3.49
C TYR A 295 -30.92 -19.31 -3.60
N ASP A 296 -32.10 -18.77 -3.33
CA ASP A 296 -33.42 -19.33 -3.68
C ASP A 296 -34.18 -18.24 -4.48
N PRO A 297 -34.99 -18.60 -5.49
CA PRO A 297 -35.87 -17.69 -6.24
C PRO A 297 -36.47 -16.49 -5.48
N GLU A 298 -36.83 -16.64 -4.20
CA GLU A 298 -37.42 -15.54 -3.41
C GLU A 298 -36.43 -14.79 -2.50
N THR A 299 -35.27 -15.36 -2.14
CA THR A 299 -34.40 -14.78 -1.10
C THR A 299 -32.96 -15.31 -1.13
N ILE A 300 -32.08 -14.60 -0.42
CA ILE A 300 -30.75 -15.11 -0.03
C ILE A 300 -30.95 -15.97 1.22
N ILE A 301 -30.55 -17.25 1.16
CA ILE A 301 -30.86 -18.23 2.22
C ILE A 301 -29.85 -18.14 3.37
N THR A 302 -28.59 -17.91 3.04
CA THR A 302 -27.47 -17.86 3.98
C THR A 302 -26.63 -16.66 3.63
N TYR A 303 -26.27 -15.86 4.61
CA TYR A 303 -25.42 -14.68 4.44
C TYR A 303 -24.54 -14.59 5.67
N GLU A 304 -23.24 -14.56 5.43
CA GLU A 304 -22.23 -14.20 6.42
C GLU A 304 -21.32 -13.15 5.80
N GLU A 305 -20.88 -12.19 6.60
CA GLU A 305 -20.06 -11.07 6.19
C GLU A 305 -18.79 -10.98 7.04
N ILE A 306 -17.64 -10.89 6.39
CA ILE A 306 -16.33 -10.72 7.02
C ILE A 306 -15.62 -9.57 6.33
N PHE A 307 -15.10 -8.60 7.09
CA PHE A 307 -14.34 -7.49 6.52
C PHE A 307 -13.02 -7.95 5.87
N GLY A 308 -12.85 -7.63 4.59
CA GLY A 308 -11.68 -7.94 3.77
C GLY A 308 -12.05 -8.29 2.32
N SER A 309 -11.04 -8.61 1.53
CA SER A 309 -11.14 -9.06 0.14
C SER A 309 -10.88 -10.56 0.05
N PHE A 310 -11.68 -11.28 -0.72
CA PHE A 310 -11.50 -12.71 -0.92
C PHE A 310 -10.35 -13.01 -1.88
N ALA A 311 -9.49 -13.95 -1.51
CA ALA A 311 -8.47 -14.49 -2.39
C ALA A 311 -8.44 -16.02 -2.34
N TYR A 312 -8.19 -16.66 -3.49
CA TYR A 312 -7.98 -18.09 -3.59
C TYR A 312 -6.63 -18.40 -4.23
N VAL A 313 -5.71 -18.97 -3.45
CA VAL A 313 -4.34 -19.25 -3.89
C VAL A 313 -3.92 -20.65 -3.46
N ASP A 314 -3.36 -21.42 -4.40
CA ASP A 314 -2.86 -22.78 -4.17
C ASP A 314 -3.84 -23.73 -3.47
N GLY A 315 -5.12 -23.63 -3.82
CA GLY A 315 -6.17 -24.50 -3.28
C GLY A 315 -6.69 -24.09 -1.90
N LYS A 316 -6.39 -22.87 -1.44
CA LYS A 316 -6.80 -22.35 -0.14
C LYS A 316 -7.48 -21.00 -0.28
N MET A 317 -8.46 -20.75 0.60
CA MET A 317 -9.17 -19.49 0.71
C MET A 317 -8.47 -18.57 1.71
N TYR A 318 -8.51 -17.27 1.42
CA TYR A 318 -7.95 -16.24 2.26
C TYR A 318 -8.85 -15.00 2.29
N CYS A 319 -8.74 -14.26 3.38
CA CYS A 319 -9.23 -12.91 3.56
C CYS A 319 -8.02 -11.98 3.60
N ASP A 320 -7.89 -11.16 2.58
CA ASP A 320 -6.91 -10.09 2.50
C ASP A 320 -7.53 -8.83 3.15
N SER A 321 -7.08 -8.50 4.35
CA SER A 321 -7.68 -7.42 5.15
C SER A 321 -6.63 -6.44 5.67
N ARG A 322 -7.10 -5.27 6.12
CA ARG A 322 -6.22 -4.23 6.68
C ARG A 322 -5.52 -4.75 7.93
N SER A 323 -4.30 -4.26 8.16
CA SER A 323 -3.55 -4.59 9.36
C SER A 323 -4.03 -3.79 10.56
N PHE A 324 -4.31 -4.45 11.68
CA PHE A 324 -4.54 -3.73 12.94
C PHE A 324 -3.28 -3.00 13.44
N ILE A 325 -2.09 -3.42 12.98
CA ILE A 325 -0.79 -2.83 13.35
C ILE A 325 -0.44 -1.62 12.46
N PHE A 326 -0.60 -1.75 11.14
CA PHE A 326 -0.18 -0.70 10.18
C PHE A 326 -1.33 -0.05 9.42
N GLY A 327 -2.58 -0.34 9.81
CA GLY A 327 -3.79 0.18 9.19
C GLY A 327 -3.92 -0.23 7.72
N ASN A 328 -4.39 0.72 6.92
CA ASN A 328 -4.74 0.52 5.50
C ASN A 328 -3.52 0.25 4.60
N GLN A 329 -2.31 0.40 5.11
CA GLN A 329 -1.07 0.36 4.34
C GLN A 329 -0.52 -1.03 4.11
N GLY A 330 -0.88 -1.98 4.99
CA GLY A 330 -0.47 -3.37 4.86
C GLY A 330 -1.68 -4.27 4.84
N ALA A 331 -1.98 -4.86 3.68
CA ALA A 331 -2.91 -5.98 3.62
C ALA A 331 -2.26 -7.22 4.24
N ILE A 332 -2.94 -7.84 5.20
CA ILE A 332 -2.59 -9.13 5.77
C ILE A 332 -3.41 -10.19 5.05
N ARG A 333 -2.75 -11.29 4.68
CA ARG A 333 -3.44 -12.46 4.17
C ARG A 333 -3.78 -13.42 5.31
N ASN A 334 -5.08 -13.56 5.60
CA ASN A 334 -5.59 -14.41 6.68
C ASN A 334 -6.26 -15.66 6.08
N PRO A 335 -5.79 -16.88 6.39
CA PRO A 335 -6.42 -18.08 5.86
C PRO A 335 -7.87 -18.24 6.35
N LEU A 336 -8.76 -18.66 5.45
CA LEU A 336 -10.16 -18.93 5.73
C LEU A 336 -10.48 -20.42 5.63
N ILE A 337 -11.42 -20.86 6.46
CA ILE A 337 -12.06 -22.18 6.38
C ILE A 337 -13.54 -21.97 6.13
N PHE A 338 -14.10 -22.71 5.19
CA PHE A 338 -15.55 -22.85 5.02
C PHE A 338 -15.98 -24.20 5.58
N ASP A 339 -16.81 -24.21 6.62
CA ASP A 339 -17.27 -25.45 7.26
C ASP A 339 -18.57 -26.02 6.63
N GLY A 340 -19.13 -25.29 5.66
CA GLY A 340 -20.40 -25.58 5.00
C GLY A 340 -21.52 -24.65 5.44
N GLU A 341 -21.40 -24.00 6.59
CA GLU A 341 -22.39 -23.04 7.10
C GLU A 341 -21.78 -21.65 7.23
N SER A 342 -20.54 -21.55 7.73
CA SER A 342 -19.81 -20.29 7.90
C SER A 342 -18.41 -20.29 7.27
N LEU A 343 -17.95 -19.09 6.91
CA LEU A 343 -16.56 -18.74 6.68
C LEU A 343 -15.95 -18.24 8.00
N ASP A 344 -14.85 -18.84 8.39
CA ASP A 344 -14.13 -18.46 9.61
C ASP A 344 -12.63 -18.30 9.32
N TYR A 345 -11.97 -17.44 10.08
CA TYR A 345 -10.50 -17.41 10.10
C TYR A 345 -9.96 -18.74 10.65
N ASP A 346 -8.93 -19.30 10.01
CA ASP A 346 -8.31 -20.55 10.45
C ASP A 346 -7.63 -20.38 11.81
N SER A 347 -8.30 -20.81 12.88
CA SER A 347 -7.78 -20.78 14.25
C SER A 347 -6.50 -21.61 14.48
N GLY A 348 -6.12 -22.48 13.53
CA GLY A 348 -4.85 -23.20 13.57
C GLY A 348 -3.65 -22.38 13.11
N VAL A 349 -3.87 -21.17 12.59
CA VAL A 349 -2.83 -20.28 12.07
C VAL A 349 -2.46 -19.27 13.15
N THR A 350 -1.19 -19.26 13.53
CA THR A 350 -0.63 -18.31 14.49
C THR A 350 0.25 -17.25 13.82
N GLU A 351 0.60 -17.44 12.55
CA GLU A 351 1.55 -16.64 11.78
C GLU A 351 0.82 -15.94 10.62
N TYR A 352 0.85 -14.61 10.61
CA TYR A 352 0.07 -13.79 9.69
C TYR A 352 0.97 -12.86 8.89
N TRP A 353 1.02 -13.07 7.57
CA TRP A 353 1.94 -12.37 6.68
C TRP A 353 1.32 -11.13 6.07
N TRP A 354 2.13 -10.07 5.98
CA TRP A 354 1.81 -8.98 5.05
C TRP A 354 2.00 -9.45 3.62
N MET A 355 1.04 -9.10 2.78
CA MET A 355 0.98 -9.51 1.39
C MET A 355 2.26 -9.15 0.61
N SER A 356 2.76 -7.92 0.76
CA SER A 356 4.00 -7.46 0.12
C SER A 356 5.22 -8.31 0.50
N ALA A 357 5.27 -8.80 1.73
CA ALA A 357 6.32 -9.68 2.21
C ALA A 357 6.18 -11.11 1.70
N GLN A 358 4.95 -11.61 1.62
CA GLN A 358 4.68 -12.92 1.02
C GLN A 358 5.09 -12.94 -0.46
N VAL A 359 4.67 -11.94 -1.24
CA VAL A 359 5.04 -11.79 -2.66
C VAL A 359 6.55 -11.69 -2.83
N ALA A 360 7.23 -10.85 -2.03
CA ALA A 360 8.68 -10.71 -2.08
C ALA A 360 9.41 -12.04 -1.81
N LYS A 361 8.93 -12.81 -0.82
CA LYS A 361 9.47 -14.13 -0.48
C LYS A 361 9.28 -15.13 -1.63
N GLU A 362 8.10 -15.17 -2.24
CA GLU A 362 7.80 -16.05 -3.38
C GLU A 362 8.63 -15.71 -4.62
N GLN A 363 8.91 -14.43 -4.84
CA GLN A 363 9.73 -13.95 -5.96
C GLN A 363 11.24 -13.97 -5.68
N GLY A 364 11.66 -14.29 -4.46
CA GLY A 364 13.07 -14.29 -4.05
C GLY A 364 13.70 -12.89 -3.98
N ALA A 365 12.89 -11.86 -3.73
CA ALA A 365 13.37 -10.50 -3.50
C ALA A 365 13.97 -10.35 -2.09
N GLU A 366 14.98 -9.48 -1.95
CA GLU A 366 15.67 -9.26 -0.67
C GLU A 366 14.79 -8.53 0.36
N LEU A 367 13.98 -7.56 -0.09
CA LEU A 367 13.09 -6.75 0.74
C LEU A 367 11.67 -6.68 0.13
N PRO A 368 10.63 -6.64 0.98
CA PRO A 368 9.28 -6.23 0.58
C PRO A 368 9.27 -4.83 -0.07
N THR A 369 8.29 -4.58 -0.93
CA THR A 369 8.08 -3.25 -1.55
C THR A 369 7.49 -2.21 -0.59
N TYR A 370 6.89 -2.68 0.49
CA TYR A 370 6.26 -1.87 1.53
C TYR A 370 7.21 -1.72 2.72
N PHE A 371 7.31 -0.49 3.25
CA PHE A 371 8.00 -0.20 4.49
C PHE A 371 7.24 0.86 5.31
N THR A 372 7.50 0.86 6.62
CA THR A 372 7.21 1.95 7.55
C THR A 372 8.52 2.42 8.18
N TYR A 373 8.50 3.36 9.12
CA TYR A 373 9.70 3.82 9.78
C TYR A 373 9.48 4.15 11.24
N THR A 374 10.57 4.09 12.00
CA THR A 374 10.56 4.44 13.42
C THR A 374 10.48 5.94 13.61
N VAL A 375 9.64 6.42 14.54
CA VAL A 375 9.60 7.86 14.91
C VAL A 375 10.32 8.18 16.23
N GLU A 376 10.73 7.14 16.95
CA GLU A 376 11.66 7.21 18.09
C GLU A 376 12.70 6.06 18.03
N GLU A 377 13.67 6.05 18.96
CA GLU A 377 14.62 4.93 19.06
C GLU A 377 13.95 3.72 19.72
N VAL A 378 14.09 2.53 19.12
CA VAL A 378 13.34 1.34 19.49
C VAL A 378 14.27 0.19 19.88
N ALA A 379 13.99 -0.46 21.01
CA ALA A 379 14.65 -1.72 21.36
C ALA A 379 13.98 -2.89 20.64
N ALA A 380 14.76 -3.66 19.90
CA ALA A 380 14.32 -4.86 19.19
C ALA A 380 15.30 -6.01 19.40
N GLU A 381 15.00 -7.16 18.81
CA GLU A 381 15.88 -8.32 18.79
C GLU A 381 16.27 -8.66 17.36
N LYS A 382 17.57 -8.69 17.06
CA LYS A 382 18.11 -9.20 15.81
C LYS A 382 18.26 -10.71 15.89
N LEU A 383 17.77 -11.41 14.88
CA LEU A 383 17.77 -12.87 14.78
C LEU A 383 19.03 -13.33 14.03
N ILE A 384 19.92 -14.06 14.71
CA ILE A 384 21.20 -14.56 14.17
C ILE A 384 21.32 -16.04 14.55
N ASP A 385 21.40 -16.94 13.56
CA ASP A 385 21.66 -18.37 13.76
C ASP A 385 20.84 -19.02 14.90
N GLU A 386 19.54 -18.71 14.97
CA GLU A 386 18.56 -19.16 15.99
C GLU A 386 18.63 -18.46 17.36
N GLU A 387 19.54 -17.50 17.56
CA GLU A 387 19.61 -16.67 18.76
C GLU A 387 19.03 -15.26 18.53
N SER A 388 18.40 -14.72 19.58
CA SER A 388 17.94 -13.33 19.62
C SER A 388 18.95 -12.46 20.34
N GLN A 389 19.47 -11.44 19.66
CA GLN A 389 20.40 -10.46 20.24
C GLN A 389 19.74 -9.08 20.33
N PRO A 390 19.80 -8.40 21.48
CA PRO A 390 19.20 -7.07 21.62
C PRO A 390 19.91 -6.06 20.69
N ILE A 391 19.12 -5.21 20.04
CA ILE A 391 19.58 -4.13 19.17
C ILE A 391 18.75 -2.86 19.45
N GLY A 392 19.39 -1.69 19.34
CA GLY A 392 18.70 -0.40 19.26
C GLY A 392 18.53 0.00 17.80
N ILE A 393 17.30 0.33 17.42
CA ILE A 393 16.94 0.81 16.09
C ILE A 393 16.76 2.33 16.20
N PRO A 394 17.61 3.15 15.56
CA PRO A 394 17.50 4.60 15.63
C PRO A 394 16.19 5.14 15.08
N VAL A 395 15.84 6.38 15.45
CA VAL A 395 14.78 7.18 14.82
C VAL A 395 14.99 7.20 13.30
N GLY A 396 13.90 7.12 12.54
CA GLY A 396 13.92 7.25 11.10
C GLY A 396 14.52 6.05 10.37
N THR A 397 14.53 4.87 10.99
CA THR A 397 14.96 3.63 10.35
C THR A 397 13.79 3.00 9.62
N ALA A 398 13.95 2.69 8.33
CA ALA A 398 13.00 1.95 7.54
C ALA A 398 12.88 0.51 8.05
N ILE A 399 11.65 0.12 8.33
CA ILE A 399 11.23 -1.19 8.76
C ILE A 399 10.40 -1.82 7.65
N PHE A 400 10.77 -3.01 7.23
CA PHE A 400 10.05 -3.78 6.21
C PHE A 400 9.30 -4.94 6.90
N PRO A 401 8.00 -4.78 7.20
CA PRO A 401 7.26 -5.81 7.93
C PRO A 401 7.19 -7.12 7.15
N GLN A 402 7.32 -8.26 7.84
CA GLN A 402 7.20 -9.58 7.23
C GLN A 402 5.91 -10.29 7.64
N TYR A 403 5.77 -10.54 8.94
CA TYR A 403 4.62 -11.19 9.53
C TYR A 403 4.56 -10.89 11.03
N TYR A 404 3.42 -11.15 11.65
CA TYR A 404 3.32 -11.18 13.12
C TYR A 404 2.85 -12.55 13.58
N GLN A 405 3.18 -12.88 14.82
CA GLN A 405 2.79 -14.12 15.47
C GLN A 405 2.20 -13.82 16.84
N TRP A 406 1.00 -14.32 17.10
CA TRP A 406 0.40 -14.25 18.44
C TRP A 406 1.08 -15.25 19.40
N ASP A 407 1.16 -14.88 20.68
CA ASP A 407 1.47 -15.82 21.73
C ASP A 407 0.22 -16.66 22.04
N ASP A 408 0.37 -17.99 22.03
CA ASP A 408 -0.69 -19.02 22.14
C ASP A 408 -1.60 -18.93 23.41
N THR A 409 -1.39 -17.96 24.29
CA THR A 409 -1.97 -17.94 25.65
C THR A 409 -3.06 -16.89 25.87
N THR A 410 -3.04 -15.76 25.16
CA THR A 410 -3.96 -14.64 25.44
C THR A 410 -4.53 -13.95 24.21
N GLY A 411 -3.90 -14.02 23.03
CA GLY A 411 -4.32 -13.22 21.87
C GLY A 411 -4.18 -11.70 22.08
N GLU A 412 -3.47 -11.30 23.14
CA GLU A 412 -3.22 -9.90 23.52
C GLU A 412 -1.74 -9.54 23.40
N SER A 413 -0.86 -10.50 23.11
CA SER A 413 0.57 -10.26 22.92
C SER A 413 1.14 -11.16 21.85
N GLY A 414 2.24 -10.72 21.25
CA GLY A 414 2.94 -11.48 20.23
C GLY A 414 4.25 -10.85 19.80
N TYR A 415 4.77 -11.29 18.66
CA TYR A 415 5.96 -10.73 18.03
C TYR A 415 5.67 -10.28 16.60
N LEU A 416 6.10 -9.05 16.29
CA LEU A 416 6.19 -8.52 14.94
C LEU A 416 7.58 -8.86 14.40
N TYR A 417 7.65 -9.52 13.24
CA TYR A 417 8.88 -9.83 12.53
C TYR A 417 9.04 -8.90 11.31
N PHE A 418 10.24 -8.37 11.13
CA PHE A 418 10.55 -7.40 10.08
C PHE A 418 12.00 -7.52 9.61
N LEU A 419 12.29 -6.93 8.45
CA LEU A 419 13.65 -6.73 7.95
C LEU A 419 14.09 -5.28 8.13
N LEU A 420 15.38 -5.08 8.32
CA LEU A 420 16.05 -3.81 8.07
C LEU A 420 16.55 -3.76 6.62
N ALA A 421 16.85 -2.57 6.10
CA ALA A 421 17.32 -2.39 4.73
C ALA A 421 18.64 -3.14 4.41
N ASP A 422 19.45 -3.47 5.42
CA ASP A 422 20.67 -4.27 5.27
C ASP A 422 20.39 -5.79 5.19
N GLY A 423 19.12 -6.21 5.16
CA GLY A 423 18.68 -7.60 5.15
C GLY A 423 18.66 -8.27 6.52
N SER A 424 19.00 -7.54 7.60
CA SER A 424 18.92 -8.08 8.95
C SER A 424 17.49 -8.44 9.32
N ARG A 425 17.29 -9.65 9.84
CA ARG A 425 16.01 -10.11 10.38
C ARG A 425 15.88 -9.67 11.83
N CYS A 426 14.79 -9.02 12.16
CA CYS A 426 14.52 -8.51 13.50
C CYS A 426 13.10 -8.90 13.95
N ARG A 427 12.88 -8.85 15.26
CA ARG A 427 11.56 -8.92 15.85
C ARG A 427 11.41 -7.95 17.02
N ILE A 428 10.16 -7.59 17.30
CA ILE A 428 9.79 -6.77 18.45
C ILE A 428 8.51 -7.34 19.07
N ALA A 429 8.47 -7.38 20.40
CA ALA A 429 7.27 -7.80 21.11
C ALA A 429 6.18 -6.72 20.98
N PHE A 430 4.94 -7.13 20.78
CA PHE A 430 3.79 -6.24 20.76
C PHE A 430 2.70 -6.69 21.73
N GLU A 431 1.90 -5.74 22.17
CA GLU A 431 0.70 -5.96 22.99
C GLU A 431 -0.49 -5.26 22.33
N TRP A 432 -1.64 -5.93 22.30
CA TRP A 432 -2.90 -5.46 21.72
C TRP A 432 -3.98 -5.39 22.81
N ASP A 433 -4.57 -4.21 22.96
CA ASP A 433 -5.73 -3.95 23.80
C ASP A 433 -6.95 -3.82 22.89
N GLU A 434 -7.72 -4.92 22.76
CA GLU A 434 -8.91 -4.99 21.92
C GLU A 434 -9.99 -4.00 22.38
N GLU A 435 -10.19 -3.82 23.70
CA GLU A 435 -11.20 -2.90 24.23
C GLU A 435 -10.95 -1.45 23.83
N LYS A 436 -9.68 -1.07 23.71
CA LYS A 436 -9.28 0.29 23.31
C LYS A 436 -8.89 0.40 21.84
N ALA A 437 -8.83 -0.72 21.12
CA ALA A 437 -8.23 -0.83 19.79
C ALA A 437 -6.82 -0.20 19.73
N LYS A 438 -5.94 -0.58 20.67
CA LYS A 438 -4.58 -0.02 20.78
C LYS A 438 -3.50 -1.08 20.70
N CYS A 439 -2.49 -0.83 19.86
CA CYS A 439 -1.27 -1.61 19.81
C CYS A 439 -0.12 -0.86 20.48
N SER A 440 0.77 -1.59 21.15
CA SER A 440 2.05 -1.09 21.63
C SER A 440 3.17 -2.05 21.25
N PHE A 441 4.38 -1.54 21.05
CA PHE A 441 5.56 -2.38 20.84
C PHE A 441 6.59 -2.09 21.93
N GLY A 442 7.10 -3.12 22.58
CA GLY A 442 8.04 -2.94 23.71
C GLY A 442 7.51 -2.03 24.82
N GLY A 443 6.18 -1.89 24.96
CA GLY A 443 5.53 -1.03 25.95
C GLY A 443 5.27 0.43 25.52
N VAL A 444 5.57 0.80 24.27
CA VAL A 444 5.28 2.15 23.73
C VAL A 444 4.15 2.10 22.69
N PRO A 445 3.17 3.02 22.73
CA PRO A 445 2.08 3.05 21.75
C PRO A 445 2.56 3.12 20.29
N GLN A 446 1.83 2.45 19.40
CA GLN A 446 2.05 2.44 17.95
C GLN A 446 2.25 3.83 17.33
N GLU A 447 1.49 4.85 17.78
CA GLU A 447 1.57 6.24 17.30
C GLU A 447 2.97 6.85 17.46
N GLU A 448 3.72 6.40 18.48
CA GLU A 448 5.02 6.93 18.85
C GLU A 448 6.17 6.09 18.32
N LEU A 449 5.91 4.87 17.84
CA LEU A 449 6.97 3.98 17.36
C LEU A 449 7.03 3.86 15.86
N PHE A 450 5.91 3.60 15.18
CA PHE A 450 5.89 3.41 13.73
C PHE A 450 4.92 4.36 13.07
N TYR A 451 5.35 5.01 12.00
CA TYR A 451 4.44 5.85 11.24
C TYR A 451 3.35 5.00 10.57
N CYS A 452 2.11 5.19 11.02
CA CYS A 452 0.91 4.56 10.48
C CYS A 452 0.06 5.66 9.85
N MET A 453 -0.24 5.56 8.54
CA MET A 453 -0.98 6.65 7.88
C MET A 453 -2.43 6.77 8.31
N TRP A 454 -3.02 5.70 8.84
CA TRP A 454 -4.37 5.67 9.37
C TRP A 454 -4.42 4.63 10.49
N GLY A 455 -4.73 5.07 11.71
CA GLY A 455 -5.13 4.20 12.81
C GLY A 455 -6.64 4.30 12.99
N GLY A 456 -7.28 3.15 13.24
CA GLY A 456 -8.62 3.05 13.85
C GLY A 456 -9.77 3.71 13.11
#